data_AF-A0A2W0B1W6-F1
#
_entry.id   AF-A0A2W0B1W6-F1
#
_cell.length_a   1.000
_cell.length_b   1.000
_cell.length_c   1.000
_cell.angle_alpha   90.00
_cell.angle_beta   90.00
_cell.angle_gamma   90.00
#
_symmetry.space_group_name_H-M   'P 1'
#
loop_
_entity.id
_entity.type
_entity.pdbx_description
1 polymer ?
#
loop_
_entity_poly.entity_id
_entity_poly.type
_entity_poly.pdbx_seq_one_letter_code
_entity_poly.pdbx_strand_id
1 'polypeptide(L)'
;MSDSKDFVTGVDSNAKKAPRRVVFITRRISAQVKAVEEETLQTFPEVLFRAVVAIEVLAVVLVWIALAFNAPLEGLADPSHTPNPAKAPWYFLGLQEMLHYFPPVVAGVLAPGLVVIALIIIPYFNINIEAEGVFLKDRDRRLKIFYAAAVALCVFLFLFHVYVALVPTLIVAAFMILAGQSSLNSRSTFRRYLASKPLSFWIMSWFLFELIVLTAIGTFFRGPGWSWVWPWTRY
;
A
#
# COMPACT_ATOMS: atom_id res chain seq x y z
N MET A 1 31.74 59.81 -7.16
CA MET A 1 30.40 60.28 -7.55
C MET A 1 29.52 59.05 -7.59
N SER A 2 28.66 58.83 -6.59
CA SER A 2 27.72 57.71 -6.59
C SER A 2 26.47 58.12 -7.34
N ASP A 3 26.19 57.51 -8.48
CA ASP A 3 24.92 57.68 -9.18
C ASP A 3 23.78 57.21 -8.27
N SER A 4 22.99 58.18 -7.78
CA SER A 4 21.72 57.90 -7.12
C SER A 4 20.75 57.38 -8.18
N LYS A 5 20.52 56.07 -8.19
CA LYS A 5 19.48 55.47 -9.04
C LYS A 5 18.13 55.68 -8.36
N ASP A 6 17.28 56.48 -8.97
CA ASP A 6 15.89 56.67 -8.53
C ASP A 6 15.10 55.38 -8.76
N PHE A 7 14.75 54.69 -7.68
CA PHE A 7 13.87 53.53 -7.71
C PHE A 7 12.43 53.98 -7.44
N VAL A 8 11.57 53.91 -8.45
CA VAL A 8 10.15 54.19 -8.30
C VAL A 8 9.45 52.92 -7.82
N THR A 9 8.85 52.97 -6.62
CA THR A 9 8.06 51.85 -6.08
C THR A 9 6.68 51.83 -6.71
N GLY A 10 6.35 50.75 -7.43
CA GLY A 10 5.02 50.51 -7.99
C GLY A 10 4.48 49.15 -7.55
N VAL A 11 3.18 49.09 -7.25
CA VAL A 11 2.47 47.83 -6.97
C VAL A 11 1.85 47.35 -8.27
N ASP A 12 2.67 46.79 -9.17
CA ASP A 12 2.20 46.22 -10.44
C ASP A 12 2.58 44.73 -10.51
N SER A 13 1.60 43.87 -10.75
CA SER A 13 1.79 42.42 -10.81
C SER A 13 2.31 41.96 -12.18
N ASN A 14 2.23 42.80 -13.23
CA ASN A 14 2.54 42.40 -14.60
C ASN A 14 4.05 42.17 -14.85
N ALA A 15 4.43 40.90 -15.03
CA ALA A 15 5.82 40.45 -15.19
C ALA A 15 6.53 41.01 -16.43
N LYS A 16 5.77 41.38 -17.49
CA LYS A 16 6.37 41.87 -18.73
C LYS A 16 6.77 43.35 -18.68
N LYS A 17 6.17 44.14 -17.77
CA LYS A 17 6.40 45.60 -17.70
C LYS A 17 7.58 46.00 -16.80
N ALA A 18 7.97 45.16 -15.84
CA ALA A 18 9.00 45.50 -14.85
C ALA A 18 9.99 44.32 -14.64
N PRO A 19 11.11 44.27 -15.38
CA PRO A 19 12.04 43.14 -15.36
C PRO A 19 12.95 43.09 -14.12
N ARG A 20 13.08 44.18 -13.36
CA ARG A 20 13.84 44.22 -12.10
C ARG A 20 12.91 44.49 -10.92
N ARG A 21 12.84 43.56 -9.97
CA ARG A 21 11.93 43.59 -8.83
C ARG A 21 12.70 43.37 -7.54
N VAL A 22 12.41 44.17 -6.51
CA VAL A 22 12.88 43.95 -5.15
C VAL A 22 11.69 43.41 -4.35
N VAL A 23 11.77 42.16 -3.90
CA VAL A 23 10.68 41.50 -3.18
C VAL A 23 10.91 41.66 -1.68
N PHE A 24 9.95 42.27 -0.97
CA PHE A 24 9.92 42.28 0.49
C PHE A 24 9.33 40.95 0.98
N ILE A 25 10.18 40.04 1.45
CA ILE A 25 9.75 38.79 2.08
C ILE A 25 9.35 39.12 3.53
N THR A 26 8.05 39.09 3.82
CA THR A 26 7.58 39.23 5.20
C THR A 26 7.78 37.91 5.95
N ARG A 27 8.14 38.00 7.24
CA ARG A 27 8.53 36.87 8.10
C ARG A 27 7.40 35.89 8.47
N ARG A 28 6.22 36.02 7.83
CA ARG A 28 5.04 35.16 8.07
C ARG A 28 4.76 34.29 6.85
N ILE A 29 5.72 33.46 6.48
CA ILE A 29 5.45 32.35 5.56
C ILE A 29 4.83 31.25 6.42
N SER A 30 3.56 30.93 6.19
CA SER A 30 2.94 29.71 6.73
C SER A 30 3.82 28.52 6.37
N ALA A 31 3.85 27.47 7.19
CA ALA A 31 4.66 26.28 6.91
C ALA A 31 4.20 25.60 5.61
N GLN A 32 4.66 26.12 4.46
CA GLN A 32 4.65 25.36 3.23
C GLN A 32 5.70 24.27 3.43
N VAL A 33 5.20 23.03 3.47
CA VAL A 33 5.97 21.82 3.16
C VAL A 33 6.93 22.20 2.04
N LYS A 34 8.25 21.99 2.24
CA LYS A 34 9.31 22.27 1.26
C LYS A 34 8.76 22.04 -0.14
N ALA A 35 8.39 23.11 -0.84
CA ALA A 35 8.00 23.03 -2.23
C ALA A 35 9.32 22.76 -2.95
N VAL A 36 9.63 21.48 -3.13
CA VAL A 36 10.49 21.10 -4.23
C VAL A 36 9.80 21.71 -5.44
N GLU A 37 10.47 22.62 -6.14
CA GLU A 37 9.99 23.09 -7.45
C GLU A 37 10.03 21.89 -8.38
N GLU A 38 8.99 21.07 -8.29
CA GLU A 38 8.72 19.99 -9.22
C GLU A 38 8.31 20.62 -10.54
N GLU A 39 8.74 20.01 -11.63
CA GLU A 39 8.34 20.44 -12.97
C GLU A 39 6.81 20.36 -13.08
N THR A 40 6.16 21.51 -13.11
CA THR A 40 4.70 21.59 -13.20
C THR A 40 4.26 21.66 -14.65
N LEU A 41 3.28 20.83 -15.01
CA LEU A 41 2.65 20.83 -16.32
C LEU A 41 1.24 21.40 -16.21
N GLN A 42 0.77 22.06 -17.27
CA GLN A 42 -0.59 22.56 -17.34
C GLN A 42 -1.58 21.39 -17.30
N THR A 43 -2.57 21.44 -16.40
CA THR A 43 -3.58 20.37 -16.28
C THR A 43 -4.36 20.20 -17.59
N PHE A 44 -4.69 21.31 -18.24
CA PHE A 44 -5.29 21.33 -19.56
C PHE A 44 -4.32 22.02 -20.55
N PRO A 45 -4.04 21.42 -21.72
CA PRO A 45 -4.58 20.16 -22.24
C PRO A 45 -3.77 18.91 -21.82
N GLU A 46 -2.57 19.09 -21.27
CA GLU A 46 -1.55 18.02 -21.19
C GLU A 46 -1.98 16.83 -20.32
N VAL A 47 -2.38 17.06 -19.07
CA VAL A 47 -2.78 15.97 -18.15
C VAL A 47 -4.08 15.31 -18.62
N LEU A 48 -5.03 16.10 -19.12
CA LEU A 48 -6.30 15.60 -19.62
C LEU A 48 -6.09 14.68 -20.85
N PHE A 49 -5.24 15.08 -21.78
CA PHE A 49 -4.92 14.26 -22.96
C PHE A 49 -4.26 12.93 -22.55
N ARG A 50 -3.28 12.97 -21.64
CA ARG A 50 -2.65 11.76 -21.09
C ARG A 50 -3.65 10.85 -20.39
N ALA A 51 -4.59 11.41 -19.64
CA ALA A 51 -5.64 10.65 -18.96
C ALA A 51 -6.59 9.96 -19.96
N VAL A 52 -7.04 10.67 -21.01
CA VAL A 52 -7.88 10.09 -22.06
C VAL A 52 -7.16 8.95 -22.76
N VAL A 53 -5.90 9.14 -23.16
CA VAL A 53 -5.10 8.07 -23.78
C VAL A 53 -4.97 6.86 -22.84
N ALA A 54 -4.72 7.08 -21.55
CA ALA A 54 -4.64 5.98 -20.57
C ALA A 54 -5.97 5.23 -20.42
N ILE A 55 -7.11 5.93 -20.42
CA ILE A 55 -8.45 5.35 -20.35
C ILE A 55 -8.73 4.52 -21.62
N GLU A 56 -8.45 5.07 -22.80
CA GLU A 56 -8.63 4.37 -24.08
C GLU A 56 -7.78 3.10 -24.15
N VAL A 57 -6.50 3.20 -23.78
CA VAL A 57 -5.61 2.02 -23.74
C VAL A 57 -6.13 0.98 -22.75
N LEU A 58 -6.58 1.39 -21.56
CA LEU A 58 -7.17 0.48 -20.58
C LEU A 58 -8.44 -0.19 -21.12
N ALA A 59 -9.33 0.57 -21.78
CA ALA A 59 -10.55 0.05 -22.38
C ALA A 59 -10.24 -0.97 -23.48
N VAL A 60 -9.29 -0.67 -24.38
CA VAL A 60 -8.83 -1.61 -25.41
C VAL A 60 -8.30 -2.90 -24.77
N VAL A 61 -7.46 -2.81 -23.74
CA VAL A 61 -6.94 -3.99 -23.03
C VAL A 61 -8.07 -4.82 -22.41
N LEU A 62 -9.04 -4.18 -21.75
CA LEU A 62 -10.18 -4.88 -21.15
C LEU A 62 -11.06 -5.57 -22.20
N VAL A 63 -11.33 -4.91 -23.34
CA VAL A 63 -12.06 -5.51 -24.47
C VAL A 63 -11.30 -6.71 -25.03
N TRP A 64 -9.99 -6.59 -25.22
CA TRP A 64 -9.16 -7.70 -25.69
C TRP A 64 -9.22 -8.91 -24.74
N ILE A 65 -9.16 -8.67 -23.43
CA ILE A 65 -9.29 -9.74 -22.42
C ILE A 65 -10.70 -10.38 -22.50
N ALA A 66 -11.75 -9.58 -22.62
CA ALA A 66 -13.13 -10.09 -22.73
C ALA A 66 -13.37 -10.90 -24.01
N LEU A 67 -12.70 -10.56 -25.12
CA LEU A 67 -12.75 -11.34 -26.36
C LEU A 67 -11.94 -12.63 -26.29
N ALA A 68 -10.81 -12.63 -25.56
CA ALA A 68 -9.93 -13.79 -25.41
C ALA A 68 -10.44 -14.79 -24.36
N PHE A 69 -11.13 -14.32 -23.32
CA PHE A 69 -11.59 -15.12 -22.18
C PHE A 69 -13.08 -14.92 -21.92
N ASN A 70 -13.88 -15.94 -22.21
CA ASN A 70 -15.31 -15.92 -21.89
C ASN A 70 -15.53 -16.01 -20.37
N ALA A 71 -16.36 -15.13 -19.83
CA ALA A 71 -16.88 -15.25 -18.47
C ALA A 71 -18.08 -16.22 -18.50
N PRO A 72 -17.98 -17.43 -17.91
CA PRO A 72 -19.10 -18.35 -17.87
C PRO A 72 -20.24 -17.74 -17.05
N LEU A 73 -21.45 -17.75 -17.60
CA LEU A 73 -22.65 -17.32 -16.89
C LEU A 73 -23.24 -18.52 -16.15
N GLU A 74 -23.52 -18.36 -14.86
CA GLU A 74 -24.26 -19.33 -14.06
C GLU A 74 -25.77 -19.25 -14.36
N GLY A 75 -26.53 -20.21 -13.85
CA GLY A 75 -27.99 -20.21 -13.94
C GLY A 75 -28.63 -19.06 -13.15
N LEU A 76 -29.95 -18.91 -13.31
CA LEU A 76 -30.72 -17.98 -12.48
C LEU A 76 -30.63 -18.38 -11.01
N ALA A 77 -30.63 -17.39 -10.11
CA ALA A 77 -30.52 -17.62 -8.67
C ALA A 77 -31.69 -18.48 -8.15
N ASP A 78 -31.36 -19.56 -7.46
CA ASP A 78 -32.30 -20.49 -6.82
C ASP A 78 -32.02 -20.56 -5.31
N PRO A 79 -32.93 -20.06 -4.44
CA PRO A 79 -32.75 -20.13 -2.98
C PRO A 79 -32.68 -21.56 -2.42
N SER A 80 -33.16 -22.55 -3.16
CA SER A 80 -33.15 -23.96 -2.75
C SER A 80 -31.85 -24.69 -3.10
N HIS A 81 -30.97 -24.05 -3.90
CA HIS A 81 -29.71 -24.65 -4.35
C HIS A 81 -28.52 -23.72 -4.07
N THR A 82 -27.62 -24.14 -3.18
CA THR A 82 -26.37 -23.40 -2.93
C THR A 82 -25.24 -23.96 -3.80
N PRO A 83 -24.60 -23.15 -4.66
CA PRO A 83 -23.50 -23.62 -5.49
C PRO A 83 -22.32 -24.08 -4.63
N ASN A 84 -21.66 -25.17 -5.05
CA ASN A 84 -20.53 -25.74 -4.33
C ASN A 84 -19.34 -25.97 -5.28
N PRO A 85 -18.21 -25.26 -5.12
CA PRO A 85 -17.92 -24.24 -4.10
C PRO A 85 -18.44 -22.84 -4.49
N ALA A 86 -19.07 -22.13 -3.55
CA ALA A 86 -19.37 -20.71 -3.71
C ALA A 86 -18.12 -19.86 -3.43
N LYS A 87 -17.47 -19.35 -4.49
CA LYS A 87 -16.29 -18.48 -4.39
C LYS A 87 -16.69 -17.01 -4.54
N ALA A 88 -16.16 -16.16 -3.67
CA ALA A 88 -16.27 -14.72 -3.77
C ALA A 88 -15.42 -14.18 -4.94
N PRO A 89 -15.70 -12.95 -5.42
CA PRO A 89 -14.80 -12.26 -6.36
C PRO A 89 -13.36 -12.21 -5.84
N TRP A 90 -12.39 -12.20 -6.75
CA TRP A 90 -10.96 -12.33 -6.43
C TRP A 90 -10.45 -11.34 -5.36
N TYR A 91 -10.98 -10.11 -5.34
CA TYR A 91 -10.61 -9.08 -4.36
C TYR A 91 -11.15 -9.34 -2.94
N PHE A 92 -12.14 -10.22 -2.79
CA PHE A 92 -12.66 -10.69 -1.50
C PHE A 92 -12.23 -12.11 -1.16
N LEU A 93 -11.61 -12.83 -2.09
CA LEU A 93 -11.30 -14.24 -1.91
C LEU A 93 -10.28 -14.48 -0.78
N GLY A 94 -9.31 -13.58 -0.59
CA GLY A 94 -8.41 -13.64 0.57
C GLY A 94 -9.14 -13.47 1.90
N LEU A 95 -10.15 -12.61 1.96
CA LEU A 95 -11.00 -12.45 3.15
C LEU A 95 -11.86 -13.69 3.39
N GLN A 96 -12.40 -14.29 2.32
CA GLN A 96 -13.14 -15.54 2.40
C GLN A 96 -12.26 -16.69 2.91
N GLU A 97 -11.00 -16.76 2.46
CA GLU A 97 -10.04 -17.73 2.97
C GLU A 97 -9.78 -17.53 4.47
N MET A 98 -9.70 -16.28 4.94
CA MET A 98 -9.56 -15.98 6.37
C MET A 98 -10.80 -16.40 7.19
N LEU A 99 -12.01 -16.31 6.62
CA LEU A 99 -13.26 -16.77 7.25
C LEU A 99 -13.31 -18.30 7.49
N HIS A 100 -12.49 -19.06 6.77
CA HIS A 100 -12.36 -20.50 7.01
C HIS A 100 -11.63 -20.82 8.33
N TYR A 101 -10.71 -19.94 8.75
CA TYR A 101 -9.87 -20.16 9.93
C TYR A 101 -10.42 -19.51 11.21
N PHE A 102 -11.10 -18.38 11.08
CA PHE A 102 -11.61 -17.62 12.23
C PHE A 102 -13.13 -17.62 12.27
N PRO A 103 -13.73 -17.42 13.47
CA PRO A 103 -15.17 -17.18 13.58
C PRO A 103 -15.61 -16.04 12.64
N PRO A 104 -16.78 -16.13 11.98
CA PRO A 104 -17.21 -15.15 10.98
C PRO A 104 -17.21 -13.70 11.47
N VAL A 105 -17.52 -13.49 12.76
CA VAL A 105 -17.49 -12.16 13.39
C VAL A 105 -16.07 -11.59 13.43
N VAL A 106 -15.08 -12.43 13.74
CA VAL A 106 -13.68 -12.01 13.87
C VAL A 106 -13.11 -11.69 12.49
N ALA A 107 -13.21 -12.62 11.55
CA ALA A 107 -12.62 -12.45 10.23
C ALA A 107 -13.42 -11.50 9.33
N GLY A 108 -14.76 -11.52 9.38
CA GLY A 108 -15.61 -10.75 8.49
C GLY A 108 -15.91 -9.33 8.95
N VAL A 109 -15.96 -9.08 10.28
CA VAL A 109 -16.38 -7.79 10.83
C VAL A 109 -15.24 -7.11 11.59
N LEU A 110 -14.66 -7.78 12.59
CA LEU A 110 -13.68 -7.16 13.47
C LEU A 110 -12.36 -6.84 12.75
N ALA A 111 -11.80 -7.78 11.99
CA ALA A 111 -10.50 -7.56 11.33
C ALA A 111 -10.57 -6.47 10.23
N PRO A 112 -11.53 -6.50 9.27
CA PRO A 112 -11.66 -5.41 8.29
C PRO A 112 -12.04 -4.09 8.95
N GLY A 113 -12.91 -4.12 9.96
CA GLY A 113 -13.28 -2.93 10.74
C GLY A 113 -12.07 -2.30 11.43
N LEU A 114 -11.20 -3.10 12.02
CA LEU A 114 -9.97 -2.62 12.65
C LEU A 114 -8.99 -2.04 11.64
N VAL A 115 -8.89 -2.60 10.42
CA VAL A 115 -8.07 -2.02 9.34
C VAL A 115 -8.60 -0.65 8.93
N VAL A 116 -9.92 -0.49 8.76
CA VAL A 116 -10.54 0.80 8.41
C VAL A 116 -10.32 1.82 9.54
N ILE A 117 -10.55 1.44 10.79
CA ILE A 117 -10.31 2.29 11.96
C ILE A 117 -8.83 2.69 12.03
N ALA A 118 -7.91 1.75 11.80
CA ALA A 118 -6.48 2.04 11.75
C ALA A 118 -6.15 3.06 10.64
N LEU A 119 -6.69 2.90 9.44
CA LEU A 119 -6.50 3.87 8.34
C LEU A 119 -7.03 5.27 8.67
N ILE A 120 -8.14 5.37 9.39
CA ILE A 120 -8.68 6.65 9.88
C ILE A 120 -7.77 7.26 10.95
N ILE A 121 -7.23 6.44 11.85
CA ILE A 121 -6.46 6.89 13.01
C ILE A 121 -5.00 7.24 12.65
N ILE A 122 -4.36 6.49 11.76
CA ILE A 122 -2.93 6.62 11.42
C ILE A 122 -2.51 8.07 11.13
N PRO A 123 -3.25 8.89 10.34
CA PRO A 123 -2.88 10.27 10.05
C PRO A 123 -2.80 11.19 11.28
N TYR A 124 -3.48 10.84 12.37
CA TYR A 124 -3.49 11.65 13.61
C TYR A 124 -2.33 11.34 14.54
N PHE A 125 -1.59 10.26 14.30
CA PHE A 125 -0.41 9.89 15.07
C PHE A 125 0.86 10.20 14.29
N ASN A 126 1.88 10.72 14.97
CA ASN A 126 3.19 11.01 14.40
C ASN A 126 4.02 9.72 14.18
N ILE A 127 3.46 8.73 13.49
CA ILE A 127 4.12 7.48 13.15
C ILE A 127 4.99 7.74 11.92
N ASN A 128 6.29 7.99 12.15
CA ASN A 128 7.32 7.99 11.12
C ASN A 128 7.14 9.02 9.98
N ILE A 129 6.90 10.29 10.35
CA ILE A 129 6.70 11.44 9.45
C ILE A 129 7.83 11.60 8.41
N GLU A 130 9.05 11.20 8.76
CA GLU A 130 10.25 11.44 7.95
C GLU A 130 10.46 10.38 6.85
N ALA A 131 9.58 9.37 6.74
CA ALA A 131 9.73 8.24 5.81
C ALA A 131 11.10 7.50 5.90
N GLU A 132 11.81 7.69 7.00
CA GLU A 132 13.10 7.06 7.27
C GLU A 132 12.94 5.59 7.68
N GLY A 133 14.06 4.86 7.59
CA GLY A 133 14.15 3.46 7.97
C GLY A 133 13.70 3.17 9.41
N VAL A 134 12.86 2.14 9.59
CA VAL A 134 12.26 1.81 10.90
C VAL A 134 13.28 1.63 12.00
N PHE A 135 14.43 1.04 11.71
CA PHE A 135 15.41 0.66 12.72
C PHE A 135 16.59 1.64 12.82
N LEU A 136 16.54 2.78 12.13
CA LEU A 136 17.63 3.78 12.13
C LEU A 136 17.66 4.60 13.43
N LYS A 137 16.49 4.89 14.00
CA LYS A 137 16.32 5.63 15.26
C LYS A 137 15.88 4.68 16.38
N ASP A 138 16.43 4.85 17.59
CA ASP A 138 16.10 4.04 18.77
C ASP A 138 16.13 2.52 18.51
N ARG A 139 17.14 2.06 17.76
CA ARG A 139 17.22 0.71 17.19
C ARG A 139 16.88 -0.40 18.18
N ASP A 140 17.49 -0.37 19.36
CA ASP A 140 17.35 -1.45 20.34
C ASP A 140 15.93 -1.51 20.92
N ARG A 141 15.29 -0.35 21.15
CA ARG A 141 13.89 -0.30 21.60
C ARG A 141 12.96 -0.78 20.50
N ARG A 142 13.15 -0.32 19.26
CA ARG A 142 12.30 -0.70 18.12
C ARG A 142 12.44 -2.17 17.75
N LEU A 143 13.64 -2.74 17.84
CA LEU A 143 13.88 -4.18 17.67
C LEU A 143 13.18 -4.99 18.77
N LYS A 144 13.28 -4.60 20.04
CA LYS A 144 12.56 -5.29 21.13
C LYS A 144 11.06 -5.27 20.92
N ILE A 145 10.49 -4.12 20.56
CA ILE A 145 9.05 -3.99 20.26
C ILE A 145 8.69 -4.88 19.06
N PHE A 146 9.49 -4.82 17.99
CA PHE A 146 9.28 -5.63 16.80
C PHE A 146 9.33 -7.13 17.11
N TYR A 147 10.35 -7.62 17.84
CA TYR A 147 10.45 -9.04 18.21
C TYR A 147 9.27 -9.46 19.10
N ALA A 148 8.87 -8.65 20.08
CA ALA A 148 7.71 -8.93 20.92
C ALA A 148 6.42 -9.03 20.09
N ALA A 149 6.19 -8.07 19.18
CA ALA A 149 5.02 -8.07 18.30
C ALA A 149 5.05 -9.23 17.29
N ALA A 150 6.19 -9.51 16.67
CA ALA A 150 6.35 -10.59 15.71
C ALA A 150 6.16 -11.96 16.37
N VAL A 151 6.73 -12.19 17.56
CA VAL A 151 6.51 -13.44 18.31
C VAL A 151 5.06 -13.54 18.75
N ALA A 152 4.46 -12.48 19.29
CA ALA A 152 3.05 -12.50 19.68
C ALA A 152 2.13 -12.83 18.50
N LEU A 153 2.36 -12.21 17.33
CA LEU A 153 1.62 -12.50 16.11
C LEU A 153 1.84 -13.94 15.63
N CYS A 154 3.09 -14.42 15.60
CA CYS A 154 3.39 -15.79 15.17
C CYS A 154 2.77 -16.83 16.10
N VAL A 155 2.84 -16.61 17.43
CA VAL A 155 2.20 -17.47 18.42
C VAL A 155 0.68 -17.45 18.25
N PHE A 156 0.09 -16.27 18.06
CA PHE A 156 -1.34 -16.15 17.77
C PHE A 156 -1.73 -16.96 16.52
N LEU A 157 -1.05 -16.75 15.39
CA LEU A 157 -1.34 -17.49 14.15
C LEU A 157 -1.14 -19.00 14.31
N PHE A 158 -0.13 -19.41 15.06
CA PHE A 158 0.12 -20.82 15.36
C PHE A 158 -0.99 -21.46 16.23
N LEU A 159 -1.41 -20.77 17.30
CA LEU A 159 -2.46 -21.26 18.21
C LEU A 159 -3.82 -21.41 17.49
N PHE A 160 -4.12 -20.50 16.58
CA PHE A 160 -5.33 -20.55 15.75
C PHE A 160 -5.16 -21.43 14.49
N HIS A 161 -4.04 -22.16 14.36
CA HIS A 161 -3.76 -23.07 13.23
C HIS A 161 -3.82 -22.39 11.85
N VAL A 162 -3.54 -21.08 11.78
CA VAL A 162 -3.56 -20.29 10.55
C VAL A 162 -2.19 -20.31 9.89
N TYR A 163 -1.74 -21.51 9.52
CA TYR A 163 -0.40 -21.73 8.97
C TYR A 163 -0.18 -21.01 7.64
N VAL A 164 -1.25 -20.87 6.86
CA VAL A 164 -1.25 -20.14 5.60
C VAL A 164 -0.80 -18.68 5.78
N ALA A 165 -1.20 -18.04 6.88
CA ALA A 165 -0.79 -16.68 7.22
C ALA A 165 0.54 -16.60 7.98
N LEU A 166 0.88 -17.67 8.70
CA LEU A 166 2.12 -17.76 9.44
C LEU A 166 3.35 -17.73 8.50
N VAL A 167 3.30 -18.46 7.38
CA VAL A 167 4.45 -18.54 6.46
C VAL A 167 4.82 -17.19 5.84
N PRO A 168 3.89 -16.41 5.23
CA PRO A 168 4.18 -15.07 4.72
C PRO A 168 4.66 -14.12 5.82
N THR A 169 4.05 -14.20 7.00
CA THR A 169 4.43 -13.40 8.18
C THR A 169 5.87 -13.67 8.59
N LEU A 170 6.30 -14.94 8.63
CA LEU A 170 7.69 -15.32 8.95
C LEU A 170 8.68 -14.82 7.90
N ILE A 171 8.32 -14.89 6.61
CA ILE A 171 9.17 -14.40 5.52
C ILE A 171 9.39 -12.88 5.65
N VAL A 172 8.32 -12.12 5.87
CA VAL A 172 8.43 -10.65 6.04
C VAL A 172 9.17 -10.32 7.33
N ALA A 173 8.90 -11.04 8.42
CA ALA A 173 9.64 -10.88 9.68
C ALA A 173 11.14 -11.15 9.49
N ALA A 174 11.52 -12.18 8.72
CA ALA A 174 12.91 -12.46 8.41
C ALA A 174 13.56 -11.29 7.63
N PHE A 175 12.87 -10.72 6.63
CA PHE A 175 13.35 -9.53 5.95
C PHE A 175 13.45 -8.31 6.88
N MET A 176 12.51 -8.11 7.79
CA MET A 176 12.57 -7.03 8.78
C MET A 176 13.74 -7.22 9.77
N ILE A 177 14.04 -8.45 10.18
CA ILE A 177 15.21 -8.76 11.01
C ILE A 177 16.49 -8.42 10.26
N LEU A 178 16.59 -8.83 8.99
CA LEU A 178 17.72 -8.46 8.12
C LEU A 178 17.85 -6.95 7.97
N ALA A 179 16.74 -6.23 7.84
CA ALA A 179 16.72 -4.77 7.78
C ALA A 179 17.22 -4.14 9.09
N GLY A 180 16.80 -4.65 10.25
CA GLY A 180 17.20 -4.16 11.56
C GLY A 180 18.67 -4.45 11.92
N GLN A 181 19.24 -5.51 11.35
CA GLN A 181 20.68 -5.81 11.45
C GLN A 181 21.52 -5.04 10.43
N SER A 182 20.89 -4.34 9.50
CA SER A 182 21.58 -3.60 8.43
C SER A 182 21.74 -2.13 8.78
N SER A 183 22.83 -1.52 8.30
CA SER A 183 23.09 -0.08 8.38
C SER A 183 23.12 0.55 6.98
N LEU A 184 22.87 1.87 6.88
CA LEU A 184 22.96 2.60 5.61
C LEU A 184 24.35 2.50 4.95
N ASN A 185 25.40 2.31 5.75
CA ASN A 185 26.77 2.12 5.28
C ASN A 185 27.12 0.66 4.88
N SER A 186 26.13 -0.24 4.83
CA SER A 186 26.36 -1.63 4.44
C SER A 186 26.90 -1.73 3.00
N ARG A 187 27.83 -2.68 2.77
CA ARG A 187 28.45 -2.94 1.47
C ARG A 187 27.48 -3.53 0.45
N SER A 188 26.43 -4.22 0.92
CA SER A 188 25.39 -4.80 0.05
C SER A 188 24.27 -3.81 -0.24
N THR A 189 24.00 -3.57 -1.54
CA THR A 189 22.91 -2.71 -2.02
C THR A 189 21.55 -3.18 -1.49
N PHE A 190 21.33 -4.50 -1.43
CA PHE A 190 20.09 -5.08 -0.93
C PHE A 190 19.86 -4.75 0.56
N ARG A 191 20.88 -4.94 1.40
CA ARG A 191 20.79 -4.62 2.84
C ARG A 191 20.57 -3.12 3.08
N ARG A 192 21.20 -2.26 2.28
CA ARG A 192 20.99 -0.81 2.33
C ARG A 192 19.56 -0.44 1.95
N TYR A 193 19.03 -1.04 0.88
CA TYR A 193 17.65 -0.84 0.44
C TYR A 193 16.65 -1.24 1.52
N LEU A 194 16.85 -2.38 2.20
CA LEU A 194 15.98 -2.83 3.28
C LEU A 194 16.04 -1.90 4.50
N ALA A 195 17.25 -1.48 4.90
CA ALA A 195 17.46 -0.61 6.04
C ALA A 195 16.81 0.78 5.88
N SER A 196 16.66 1.27 4.64
CA SER A 196 16.07 2.58 4.36
C SER A 196 14.53 2.56 4.32
N LYS A 197 13.87 1.41 4.50
CA LYS A 197 12.42 1.32 4.35
C LYS A 197 11.64 1.77 5.57
N PRO A 198 10.62 2.64 5.42
CA PRO A 198 9.77 3.08 6.51
C PRO A 198 8.83 1.98 7.00
N LEU A 199 8.20 2.21 8.15
CA LEU A 199 7.31 1.24 8.80
C LEU A 199 6.06 0.95 7.94
N SER A 200 5.54 1.98 7.28
CA SER A 200 4.42 1.86 6.34
C SER A 200 4.72 0.89 5.20
N PHE A 201 5.95 0.91 4.66
CA PHE A 201 6.38 -0.02 3.63
C PHE A 201 6.28 -1.47 4.13
N TRP A 202 6.81 -1.75 5.32
CA TRP A 202 6.78 -3.11 5.89
C TRP A 202 5.36 -3.59 6.17
N ILE A 203 4.51 -2.74 6.77
CA ILE A 203 3.11 -3.09 7.04
C ILE A 203 2.36 -3.35 5.74
N MET A 204 2.52 -2.48 4.73
CA MET A 204 1.84 -2.65 3.45
C MET A 204 2.36 -3.86 2.68
N SER A 205 3.66 -4.10 2.68
CA SER A 205 4.24 -5.29 2.05
C SER A 205 3.76 -6.57 2.73
N TRP A 206 3.70 -6.60 4.06
CA TRP A 206 3.12 -7.71 4.80
C TRP A 206 1.65 -7.93 4.43
N PHE A 207 0.83 -6.89 4.50
CA PHE A 207 -0.60 -6.96 4.18
C PHE A 207 -0.87 -7.43 2.74
N LEU A 208 -0.16 -6.85 1.76
CA LEU A 208 -0.33 -7.26 0.36
C LEU A 208 0.17 -8.68 0.11
N PHE A 209 1.27 -9.09 0.73
CA PHE A 209 1.78 -10.44 0.58
C PHE A 209 0.82 -11.46 1.17
N GLU A 210 0.25 -11.17 2.34
CA GLU A 210 -0.78 -11.95 2.99
C GLU A 210 -2.02 -12.07 2.09
N LEU A 211 -2.51 -10.95 1.56
CA LEU A 211 -3.67 -10.92 0.65
C LEU A 211 -3.41 -11.74 -0.61
N ILE A 212 -2.23 -11.64 -1.22
CA ILE A 212 -1.85 -12.40 -2.41
C ILE A 212 -1.84 -13.89 -2.10
N VAL A 213 -1.22 -14.30 -0.99
CA VAL A 213 -1.10 -15.71 -0.61
C VAL A 213 -2.47 -16.32 -0.29
N LEU A 214 -3.30 -15.63 0.50
CA LEU A 214 -4.66 -16.06 0.81
C LEU A 214 -5.52 -16.14 -0.46
N THR A 215 -5.42 -15.16 -1.34
CA THR A 215 -6.15 -15.15 -2.62
C THR A 215 -5.70 -16.29 -3.53
N ALA A 216 -4.40 -16.56 -3.62
CA ALA A 216 -3.88 -17.68 -4.39
C ALA A 216 -4.37 -19.03 -3.84
N ILE A 217 -4.42 -19.18 -2.52
CA ILE A 217 -4.91 -20.40 -1.87
C ILE A 217 -6.41 -20.58 -2.12
N GLY A 218 -7.23 -19.55 -1.92
CA GLY A 218 -8.65 -19.59 -2.24
C GLY A 218 -8.92 -19.89 -3.73
N THR A 219 -8.06 -19.41 -4.62
CA THR A 219 -8.21 -19.60 -6.06
C THR A 219 -7.90 -21.04 -6.46
N PHE A 220 -6.70 -21.52 -6.11
CA PHE A 220 -6.15 -22.74 -6.68
C PHE A 220 -6.31 -23.99 -5.80
N PHE A 221 -6.43 -23.83 -4.48
CA PHE A 221 -6.37 -24.95 -3.53
C PHE A 221 -7.69 -25.22 -2.80
N ARG A 222 -8.72 -24.37 -3.00
CA ARG A 222 -10.05 -24.59 -2.42
C ARG A 222 -11.02 -25.22 -3.41
N GLY A 223 -11.50 -26.41 -3.06
CA GLY A 223 -12.44 -27.24 -3.84
C GLY A 223 -13.82 -27.37 -3.17
N PRO A 224 -14.59 -28.43 -3.50
CA PRO A 224 -15.94 -28.65 -2.97
C PRO A 224 -15.96 -28.63 -1.43
N GLY A 225 -16.96 -27.98 -0.84
CA GLY A 225 -17.09 -27.82 0.61
C GLY A 225 -16.02 -26.91 1.23
N TRP A 226 -15.31 -26.12 0.42
CA TRP A 226 -14.12 -25.35 0.83
C TRP A 226 -12.97 -26.23 1.36
N SER A 227 -12.95 -27.51 0.99
CA SER A 227 -11.88 -28.42 1.39
C SER A 227 -10.59 -28.10 0.63
N TRP A 228 -9.47 -28.48 1.23
CA TRP A 228 -8.18 -28.43 0.55
C TRP A 228 -8.16 -29.45 -0.59
N VAL A 229 -7.74 -29.00 -1.76
CA VAL A 229 -7.62 -29.80 -2.97
C VAL A 229 -6.28 -29.47 -3.62
N TRP A 230 -5.55 -30.50 -4.05
CA TRP A 230 -4.39 -30.26 -4.89
C TRP A 230 -4.86 -29.78 -6.25
N PRO A 231 -4.37 -28.63 -6.74
CA PRO A 231 -4.65 -28.19 -8.09
C PRO A 231 -4.27 -29.31 -9.07
N TRP A 232 -4.85 -29.31 -10.27
CA TRP A 232 -4.57 -30.29 -11.34
C TRP A 232 -4.90 -31.78 -11.06
N THR A 233 -5.40 -32.14 -9.88
CA THR A 233 -5.93 -33.49 -9.62
C THR A 233 -7.38 -33.55 -10.10
N ARG A 234 -7.68 -34.43 -11.06
CA ARG A 234 -9.07 -34.66 -11.48
C ARG A 234 -9.77 -35.49 -10.39
N TYR A 235 -10.85 -34.95 -9.84
CA TYR A 235 -11.81 -35.68 -9.01
C TYR A 235 -12.96 -36.13 -9.90
#